data_AF-A0A122HNQ7-F1
#
_entry.id   AF-A0A122HNQ7-F1
#
_cell.length_a   1.000
_cell.length_b   1.000
_cell.length_c   1.000
_cell.angle_alpha   90.00
_cell.angle_beta   90.00
_cell.angle_gamma   90.00
#
_symmetry.space_group_name_H-M   'P 1'
#
loop_
_entity.id
_entity.type
_entity.pdbx_description
1 polymer ?
#
loop_
_entity_poly.entity_id
_entity_poly.type
_entity_poly.pdbx_seq_one_letter_code
_entity_poly.pdbx_strand_id
1 'polypeptide(L)'
;MAKEYNEKGVEKNDSDNFFANIGKQNVESENMVENDQGMANELLQKRFECLNNTIENMNIHFNNILKDNEEKYILAFNTYMYDVQKEIRILKNIVKQEKIKQLKDEKVKKLQKELKWYINECLRLDNFSEFLKKEAEKWKRNSELMKNHMIYLEEKLSKAYEKFIKKGSIKKEISKIKNEKNENINNIASMNDDCTKESISIKQDEKQKDEKNEYESKLKRNEKGNDKIYKELDYKIKNLEKKLKKQITLNCSLQQKLTKHYIEKSKYEKLFVDCAQQIKKDLGKLTMSNDKEKYIDENFLSLINESKFSYFTKDDKKKLLISFFSSNDLINLMKKLVFSKEQESFNLKQKNSYPSTRITNQKMSDISPFIL
;
A
#
# COMPACT_ATOMS: atom_id res chain seq x y z
N MET A 1 -2.42 7.87 45.07
CA MET A 1 -3.38 7.37 46.09
C MET A 1 -2.71 6.22 46.80
N ALA A 2 -2.18 6.50 47.98
CA ALA A 2 -1.52 5.57 48.87
C ALA A 2 -2.56 4.75 49.67
N LYS A 3 -2.25 3.48 49.93
CA LYS A 3 -2.82 2.65 51.02
C LYS A 3 -1.67 1.74 51.47
N GLU A 4 -0.91 2.16 52.48
CA GLU A 4 -1.09 1.82 53.91
C GLU A 4 -0.93 0.31 54.20
N TYR A 5 0.26 0.01 54.71
CA TYR A 5 0.63 -1.21 55.40
C TYR A 5 -0.09 -1.28 56.74
N ASN A 6 -0.62 -2.45 57.11
CA ASN A 6 -1.06 -2.75 58.46
C ASN A 6 -0.25 -3.93 59.00
N GLU A 7 0.69 -3.62 59.90
CA GLU A 7 1.20 -4.52 60.94
C GLU A 7 0.15 -4.63 62.05
N LYS A 8 -0.11 -5.85 62.54
CA LYS A 8 -0.30 -6.22 63.96
C LYS A 8 -0.86 -7.64 64.07
N GLY A 9 -0.22 -8.45 64.90
CA GLY A 9 -0.69 -9.78 65.27
C GLY A 9 0.38 -10.61 65.96
N VAL A 10 0.90 -10.10 67.08
CA VAL A 10 1.71 -10.87 68.04
C VAL A 10 0.78 -11.33 69.15
N GLU A 11 0.47 -12.62 69.21
CA GLU A 11 -0.14 -13.30 70.36
C GLU A 11 0.78 -14.49 70.69
N LYS A 12 1.64 -14.31 71.69
CA LYS A 12 1.51 -14.77 73.09
C LYS A 12 1.82 -16.26 73.24
N ASN A 13 3.06 -16.51 73.65
CA ASN A 13 3.57 -17.78 74.14
C ASN A 13 2.92 -18.11 75.49
N ASP A 14 2.15 -19.19 75.57
CA ASP A 14 1.80 -19.84 76.83
C ASP A 14 2.84 -20.94 77.10
N SER A 15 3.88 -20.60 77.85
CA SER A 15 4.87 -21.55 78.36
C SER A 15 5.32 -21.14 79.76
N ASP A 16 4.37 -20.95 80.68
CA ASP A 16 4.65 -20.80 82.11
C ASP A 16 3.63 -21.63 82.89
N ASN A 17 3.92 -22.92 83.08
CA ASN A 17 3.22 -23.75 84.06
C ASN A 17 4.14 -24.87 84.59
N PHE A 18 5.34 -24.49 84.99
CA PHE A 18 6.27 -25.32 85.74
C PHE A 18 6.46 -24.66 87.13
N PHE A 19 6.26 -25.44 88.19
CA PHE A 19 6.49 -25.13 89.62
C PHE A 19 5.46 -24.27 90.37
N ALA A 20 4.33 -24.89 90.73
CA ALA A 20 3.52 -24.42 91.86
C ALA A 20 2.85 -25.58 92.62
N ASN A 21 3.64 -26.50 93.21
CA ASN A 21 3.13 -27.32 94.31
C ASN A 21 4.23 -28.00 95.16
N ILE A 22 4.99 -27.23 95.93
CA ILE A 22 5.74 -27.77 97.08
C ILE A 22 5.65 -26.73 98.20
N GLY A 23 4.84 -27.01 99.22
CA GLY A 23 4.87 -26.21 100.45
C GLY A 23 3.58 -26.27 101.26
N LYS A 24 3.54 -27.22 102.21
CA LYS A 24 2.99 -27.12 103.58
C LYS A 24 2.33 -28.45 103.99
N GLN A 25 3.00 -29.21 104.84
CA GLN A 25 2.60 -29.46 106.23
C GLN A 25 3.61 -30.40 106.89
N ASN A 26 4.15 -29.93 108.01
CA ASN A 26 4.91 -30.67 109.02
C ASN A 26 4.46 -30.12 110.37
N VAL A 27 4.62 -30.92 111.43
CA VAL A 27 4.26 -30.73 112.87
C VAL A 27 2.90 -31.40 113.16
N GLU A 28 2.75 -32.48 113.92
CA GLU A 28 3.50 -33.26 114.93
C GLU A 28 3.29 -34.77 114.59
N SER A 29 4.13 -35.73 114.94
CA SER A 29 4.36 -36.21 116.31
C SER A 29 5.44 -37.30 116.33
N GLU A 30 6.32 -37.21 117.32
CA GLU A 30 7.36 -38.18 117.69
C GLU A 30 6.76 -39.57 117.94
N ASN A 31 7.20 -40.54 117.13
CA ASN A 31 7.32 -42.00 117.38
C ASN A 31 7.33 -42.68 116.01
N MET A 32 8.50 -43.18 115.55
CA MET A 32 8.72 -44.22 114.50
C MET A 32 10.02 -43.95 113.69
N VAL A 33 11.18 -44.08 114.33
CA VAL A 33 12.49 -43.90 113.67
C VAL A 33 12.87 -45.09 112.74
N GLU A 34 12.02 -46.11 112.58
CA GLU A 34 12.25 -47.22 111.63
C GLU A 34 11.30 -47.26 110.41
N ASN A 35 10.21 -46.48 110.37
CA ASN A 35 9.26 -46.49 109.24
C ASN A 35 9.43 -45.33 108.24
N ASP A 36 10.15 -44.26 108.60
CA ASP A 36 10.43 -43.14 107.67
C ASP A 36 11.46 -43.51 106.58
N GLN A 37 12.36 -44.45 106.87
CA GLN A 37 13.38 -44.90 105.92
C GLN A 37 12.77 -45.67 104.74
N GLY A 38 11.68 -46.41 104.97
CA GLY A 38 10.95 -47.18 103.96
C GLY A 38 10.15 -46.31 102.99
N MET A 39 9.42 -45.32 103.51
CA MET A 39 8.67 -44.33 102.72
C MET A 39 9.60 -43.46 101.86
N ALA A 40 10.76 -43.05 102.41
CA ALA A 40 11.77 -42.30 101.66
C ALA A 40 12.39 -43.13 100.54
N ASN A 41 12.66 -44.42 100.77
CA ASN A 41 13.15 -45.35 99.74
C ASN A 41 12.11 -45.65 98.65
N GLU A 42 10.83 -45.78 99.00
CA GLU A 42 9.76 -45.97 98.01
C GLU A 42 9.57 -44.72 97.13
N LEU A 43 9.65 -43.53 97.73
CA LEU A 43 9.66 -42.24 97.00
C LEU A 43 10.89 -42.12 96.10
N LEU A 44 12.05 -42.56 96.57
CA LEU A 44 13.29 -42.58 95.80
C LEU A 44 13.17 -43.55 94.62
N GLN A 45 12.60 -44.74 94.83
CA GLN A 45 12.39 -45.74 93.80
C GLN A 45 11.37 -45.27 92.75
N LYS A 46 10.26 -44.65 93.15
CA LYS A 46 9.30 -44.01 92.24
C LYS A 46 9.95 -42.88 91.44
N ARG A 47 10.85 -42.09 92.05
CA ARG A 47 11.64 -41.06 91.34
C ARG A 47 12.63 -41.67 90.34
N PHE A 48 13.31 -42.77 90.69
CA PHE A 48 14.19 -43.49 89.77
C PHE A 48 13.42 -44.14 88.62
N GLU A 49 12.26 -44.71 88.89
CA GLU A 49 11.39 -45.30 87.87
C GLU A 49 10.80 -44.23 86.95
N CYS A 50 10.40 -43.08 87.49
CA CYS A 50 10.01 -41.91 86.70
C CYS A 50 11.16 -41.37 85.83
N LEU A 51 12.38 -41.32 86.38
CA LEU A 51 13.58 -40.92 85.64
C LEU A 51 13.91 -41.90 84.53
N ASN A 52 13.91 -43.21 84.81
CA ASN A 52 14.18 -44.24 83.81
C ASN A 52 13.11 -44.26 82.71
N ASN A 53 11.82 -44.14 83.07
CA ASN A 53 10.75 -43.96 82.09
C ASN A 53 10.94 -42.68 81.26
N THR A 54 11.41 -41.59 81.85
CA THR A 54 11.70 -40.35 81.12
C THR A 54 12.90 -40.53 80.18
N ILE A 55 13.95 -41.22 80.61
CA ILE A 55 15.14 -41.52 79.80
C ILE A 55 14.78 -42.44 78.63
N GLU A 56 13.99 -43.48 78.88
CA GLU A 56 13.53 -44.43 77.87
C GLU A 56 12.60 -43.76 76.84
N ASN A 57 11.72 -42.87 77.29
CA ASN A 57 10.81 -42.11 76.42
C ASN A 57 11.45 -40.87 75.78
N MET A 58 12.66 -40.46 76.19
CA MET A 58 13.34 -39.26 75.65
C MET A 58 13.59 -39.39 74.15
N ASN A 59 13.99 -40.59 73.70
CA ASN A 59 14.25 -40.85 72.29
C ASN A 59 12.96 -40.76 71.46
N ILE A 60 11.84 -41.24 72.00
CA ILE A 60 10.52 -41.13 71.37
C ILE A 60 10.09 -39.67 71.29
N HIS A 61 10.24 -38.90 72.38
CA HIS A 61 9.92 -37.48 72.41
C HIS A 61 10.78 -36.67 71.43
N PHE A 62 12.08 -36.96 71.33
CA PHE A 62 12.96 -36.30 70.37
C PHE A 62 12.57 -36.60 68.92
N ASN A 63 12.25 -37.85 68.60
CA ASN A 63 11.77 -38.23 67.27
C ASN A 63 10.41 -37.59 66.95
N ASN A 64 9.51 -37.47 67.92
CA ASN A 64 8.24 -36.76 67.75
C ASN A 64 8.45 -35.27 67.49
N ILE A 65 9.35 -34.61 68.24
CA ILE A 65 9.70 -33.20 67.99
C ILE A 65 10.32 -33.02 66.60
N LEU A 66 11.21 -33.91 66.19
CA LEU A 66 11.80 -33.86 64.84
C LEU A 66 10.73 -33.97 63.77
N LYS A 67 9.83 -34.95 63.91
CA LYS A 67 8.72 -35.15 62.98
C LYS A 67 7.78 -33.94 62.93
N ASP A 68 7.41 -33.38 64.08
CA ASP A 68 6.58 -32.17 64.16
C ASP A 68 7.26 -30.96 63.50
N ASN A 69 8.58 -30.83 63.64
CA ASN A 69 9.33 -29.77 62.98
C ASN A 69 9.39 -29.99 61.47
N GLU A 70 9.67 -31.22 61.01
CA GLU A 70 9.63 -31.57 59.58
C GLU A 70 8.27 -31.27 58.96
N GLU A 71 7.18 -31.66 59.64
CA GLU A 71 5.82 -31.38 59.19
C GLU A 71 5.54 -29.87 59.09
N LYS A 72 6.00 -29.07 60.08
CA LYS A 72 5.89 -27.61 60.04
C LYS A 72 6.68 -26.99 58.89
N TYR A 73 7.90 -27.46 58.63
CA TYR A 73 8.71 -26.97 57.51
C TYR A 73 8.08 -27.32 56.16
N ILE A 74 7.59 -28.55 56.00
CA ILE A 74 6.91 -28.99 54.79
C ILE A 74 5.64 -28.15 54.58
N LEU A 75 4.86 -27.88 55.64
CA LEU A 75 3.67 -27.05 55.54
C LEU A 75 4.00 -25.61 55.13
N ALA A 76 4.99 -24.99 55.77
CA ALA A 76 5.43 -23.63 55.44
C ALA A 76 5.92 -23.54 54.00
N PHE A 77 6.71 -24.52 53.55
CA PHE A 77 7.17 -24.61 52.17
C PHE A 77 6.01 -24.78 51.19
N ASN A 78 5.06 -25.67 51.47
CA ASN A 78 3.90 -25.90 50.61
C ASN A 78 3.02 -24.65 50.50
N THR A 79 2.78 -23.93 51.60
CA THR A 79 2.07 -22.64 51.58
C THR A 79 2.81 -21.61 50.72
N TYR A 80 4.11 -21.43 50.93
CA TYR A 80 4.91 -20.52 50.12
C TYR A 80 4.88 -20.89 48.64
N MET A 81 5.02 -22.17 48.31
CA MET A 81 4.97 -22.65 46.93
C MET A 81 3.59 -22.42 46.30
N TYR A 82 2.51 -22.57 47.06
CA TYR A 82 1.18 -22.23 46.59
C TYR A 82 1.05 -20.74 46.26
N ASP A 83 1.58 -19.86 47.12
CA ASP A 83 1.58 -18.42 46.88
C ASP A 83 2.41 -18.06 45.64
N VAL A 84 3.61 -18.64 45.49
CA VAL A 84 4.44 -18.46 44.28
C VAL A 84 3.69 -18.92 43.02
N GLN A 85 3.01 -20.07 43.06
CA GLN A 85 2.21 -20.55 41.94
C GLN A 85 1.04 -19.62 41.60
N LYS A 86 0.39 -19.06 42.63
CA LYS A 86 -0.70 -18.10 42.50
C LYS A 86 -0.19 -16.79 41.88
N GLU A 87 0.94 -16.26 42.34
CA GLU A 87 1.59 -15.08 41.76
C GLU A 87 1.96 -15.31 40.29
N ILE A 88 2.61 -16.44 39.97
CA ILE A 88 2.95 -16.80 38.58
C ILE A 88 1.68 -16.82 37.70
N ARG A 89 0.57 -17.35 38.21
CA ARG A 89 -0.71 -17.37 37.48
C ARG A 89 -1.24 -15.96 37.23
N ILE A 90 -1.16 -15.08 38.23
CA ILE A 90 -1.57 -13.67 38.11
C ILE A 90 -0.68 -12.94 37.11
N LEU A 91 0.65 -13.07 37.22
CA LEU A 91 1.59 -12.45 36.29
C LEU A 91 1.36 -12.92 34.85
N LYS A 92 1.13 -14.23 34.63
CA LYS A 92 0.79 -14.77 33.30
C LYS A 92 -0.50 -14.13 32.75
N ASN A 93 -1.51 -13.90 33.59
CA ASN A 93 -2.74 -13.24 33.16
C ASN A 93 -2.49 -11.77 32.80
N ILE A 94 -1.72 -11.04 33.62
CA ILE A 94 -1.34 -9.64 33.34
C ILE A 94 -0.59 -9.54 32.00
N VAL A 95 0.40 -10.41 31.77
CA VAL A 95 1.15 -10.45 30.49
C VAL A 95 0.22 -10.69 29.30
N LYS A 96 -0.75 -11.61 29.42
CA LYS A 96 -1.75 -11.85 28.36
C LYS A 96 -2.61 -10.61 28.10
N GLN A 97 -3.08 -9.95 29.14
CA GLN A 97 -3.89 -8.73 29.02
C GLN A 97 -3.10 -7.60 28.37
N GLU A 98 -1.84 -7.40 28.77
CA GLU A 98 -0.99 -6.37 28.18
C GLU A 98 -0.69 -6.64 26.70
N LYS A 99 -0.48 -7.91 26.32
CA LYS A 99 -0.34 -8.30 24.91
C LYS A 99 -1.60 -8.00 24.08
N ILE A 100 -2.78 -8.26 24.63
CA ILE A 100 -4.05 -7.92 23.97
C ILE A 100 -4.19 -6.40 23.83
N LYS A 101 -3.82 -5.65 24.86
CA LYS A 101 -3.84 -4.18 24.85
C LYS A 101 -2.89 -3.61 23.80
N GLN A 102 -1.66 -4.10 23.71
CA GLN A 102 -0.70 -3.71 22.69
C GLN A 102 -1.25 -3.93 21.26
N LEU A 103 -1.88 -5.09 21.01
CA LEU A 103 -2.50 -5.36 19.71
C LEU A 103 -3.64 -4.38 19.38
N LYS A 104 -4.45 -4.00 20.37
CA LYS A 104 -5.49 -2.99 20.21
C LYS A 104 -4.87 -1.62 19.91
N ASP A 105 -3.84 -1.22 20.64
CA ASP A 105 -3.14 0.05 20.44
C ASP A 105 -2.47 0.13 19.06
N GLU A 106 -1.92 -0.97 18.56
CA GLU A 106 -1.41 -1.06 17.18
C GLU A 106 -2.51 -0.87 16.14
N LYS A 107 -3.69 -1.49 16.34
CA LYS A 107 -4.85 -1.28 15.48
C LYS A 107 -5.31 0.17 15.49
N VAL A 108 -5.37 0.80 16.67
CA VAL A 108 -5.71 2.22 16.82
C VAL A 108 -4.68 3.10 16.09
N LYS A 109 -3.38 2.81 16.22
CA LYS A 109 -2.32 3.55 15.49
C LYS A 109 -2.46 3.42 13.98
N LYS A 110 -2.85 2.25 13.45
CA LYS A 110 -3.12 2.07 12.01
C LYS A 110 -4.30 2.91 11.56
N LEU A 111 -5.43 2.83 12.29
CA LEU A 111 -6.63 3.62 12.00
C LEU A 111 -6.36 5.14 12.07
N GLN A 112 -5.54 5.59 13.03
CA GLN A 112 -5.14 7.00 13.11
C GLN A 112 -4.28 7.44 11.92
N LYS A 113 -3.39 6.57 11.41
CA LYS A 113 -2.61 6.86 10.19
C LYS A 113 -3.52 6.93 8.96
N GLU A 114 -4.46 6.00 8.82
CA GLU A 114 -5.45 6.00 7.74
C GLU A 114 -6.32 7.25 7.80
N LEU A 115 -6.83 7.62 8.98
CA LEU A 115 -7.61 8.85 9.17
C LEU A 115 -6.81 10.09 8.75
N LYS A 116 -5.55 10.22 9.19
CA LYS A 116 -4.68 11.33 8.77
C LYS A 116 -4.46 11.35 7.26
N TRP A 117 -4.31 10.17 6.65
CA TRP A 117 -4.20 10.06 5.20
C TRP A 117 -5.47 10.53 4.49
N TYR A 118 -6.65 10.08 4.94
CA TYR A 118 -7.94 10.53 4.38
C TYR A 118 -8.14 12.03 4.52
N ILE A 119 -7.83 12.61 5.68
CA ILE A 119 -7.92 14.07 5.88
C ILE A 119 -7.01 14.79 4.87
N ASN A 120 -5.76 14.35 4.73
CA ASN A 120 -4.82 14.98 3.79
C ASN A 120 -5.27 14.82 2.33
N GLU A 121 -5.85 13.67 1.98
CA GLU A 121 -6.37 13.43 0.64
C GLU A 121 -7.62 14.26 0.35
N CYS A 122 -8.53 14.42 1.32
CA CYS A 122 -9.66 15.34 1.22
C CYS A 122 -9.19 16.78 1.00
N LEU A 123 -8.20 17.26 1.77
CA LEU A 123 -7.63 18.60 1.58
C LEU A 123 -6.97 18.75 0.20
N ARG A 124 -6.28 17.72 -0.28
CA ARG A 124 -5.67 17.72 -1.63
C ARG A 124 -6.73 17.81 -2.72
N LEU A 125 -7.81 17.03 -2.59
CA LEU A 125 -8.93 17.02 -3.52
C LEU A 125 -9.70 18.35 -3.49
N ASP A 126 -9.88 18.95 -2.32
CA ASP A 126 -10.56 20.23 -2.16
C ASP A 126 -9.78 21.35 -2.87
N ASN A 127 -8.46 21.42 -2.66
CA ASN A 127 -7.58 22.34 -3.39
C ASN A 127 -7.65 22.14 -4.92
N PHE A 128 -7.70 20.89 -5.38
CA PHE A 128 -7.83 20.58 -6.80
C PHE A 128 -9.20 20.98 -7.35
N SER A 129 -10.26 20.75 -6.59
CA SER A 129 -11.63 21.18 -6.92
C SER A 129 -11.74 22.70 -7.03
N GLU A 130 -11.17 23.44 -6.07
CA GLU A 130 -11.09 24.90 -6.14
C GLU A 130 -10.35 25.40 -7.37
N PHE A 131 -9.23 24.76 -7.72
CA PHE A 131 -8.47 25.09 -8.92
C PHE A 131 -9.33 24.91 -10.18
N LEU A 132 -9.99 23.76 -10.32
CA LEU A 132 -10.88 23.50 -11.45
C LEU A 132 -12.06 24.46 -11.49
N LYS A 133 -12.64 24.82 -10.35
CA LYS A 133 -13.72 25.82 -10.27
C LYS A 133 -13.25 27.18 -10.76
N LYS A 134 -12.07 27.64 -10.33
CA LYS A 134 -11.46 28.90 -10.80
C LYS A 134 -11.20 28.86 -12.31
N GLU A 135 -10.74 27.73 -12.83
CA GLU A 135 -10.50 27.56 -14.27
C GLU A 135 -11.80 27.55 -15.07
N ALA A 136 -12.81 26.83 -14.61
CA ALA A 136 -14.16 26.83 -15.22
C ALA A 136 -14.76 28.24 -15.24
N GLU A 137 -14.62 29.01 -14.17
CA GLU A 137 -15.08 30.40 -14.14
C GLU A 137 -14.30 31.30 -15.13
N LYS A 138 -13.00 31.09 -15.31
CA LYS A 138 -12.21 31.81 -16.33
C LYS A 138 -12.74 31.52 -17.72
N TRP A 139 -12.98 30.25 -18.04
CA TRP A 139 -13.55 29.84 -19.33
C TRP A 139 -14.96 30.37 -19.54
N LYS A 140 -15.80 30.38 -18.48
CA LYS A 140 -17.13 30.99 -18.53
C LYS A 140 -17.07 32.48 -18.84
N ARG A 141 -16.20 33.24 -18.15
CA ARG A 141 -15.99 34.67 -18.42
C ARG A 141 -15.49 34.92 -19.85
N ASN A 142 -14.54 34.11 -20.33
CA ASN A 142 -14.01 34.21 -21.69
C ASN A 142 -15.08 33.90 -22.76
N SER A 143 -15.90 32.87 -22.52
CA SER A 143 -17.01 32.51 -23.41
C SER A 143 -18.05 33.64 -23.49
N GLU A 144 -18.43 34.20 -22.35
CA GLU A 144 -19.38 35.33 -22.30
C GLU A 144 -18.82 36.57 -23.03
N LEU A 145 -17.53 36.86 -22.85
CA LEU A 145 -16.85 37.93 -23.57
C LEU A 145 -16.90 37.68 -25.09
N MET A 146 -16.56 36.48 -25.55
CA MET A 146 -16.63 36.13 -26.98
C MET A 146 -18.05 36.22 -27.53
N LYS A 147 -19.04 35.78 -26.77
CA LYS A 147 -20.47 35.89 -27.13
C LYS A 147 -20.90 37.35 -27.25
N ASN A 148 -20.50 38.21 -26.31
CA ASN A 148 -20.77 39.65 -26.39
C ASN A 148 -20.10 40.29 -27.61
N HIS A 149 -18.87 39.91 -27.93
CA HIS A 149 -18.19 40.36 -29.16
C HIS A 149 -18.93 39.91 -30.42
N MET A 150 -19.42 38.67 -30.47
CA MET A 150 -20.22 38.15 -31.58
C MET A 150 -21.50 38.96 -31.77
N ILE A 151 -22.28 39.15 -30.70
CA ILE A 151 -23.52 39.94 -30.72
C ILE A 151 -23.24 41.38 -31.19
N TYR A 152 -22.18 42.02 -30.68
CA TYR A 152 -21.79 43.36 -31.11
C TYR A 152 -21.50 43.43 -32.63
N LEU A 153 -20.80 42.43 -33.17
CA LEU A 153 -20.51 42.36 -34.61
C LEU A 153 -21.77 42.09 -35.43
N GLU A 154 -22.67 41.23 -34.97
CA GLU A 154 -23.96 40.97 -35.59
C GLU A 154 -24.84 42.22 -35.64
N GLU A 155 -24.90 43.00 -34.55
CA GLU A 155 -25.61 44.28 -34.53
C GLU A 155 -24.98 45.29 -35.50
N LYS A 156 -23.65 45.37 -35.55
CA LYS A 156 -22.93 46.28 -36.43
C LYS A 156 -23.14 45.91 -37.90
N LEU A 157 -23.11 44.62 -38.23
CA LEU A 157 -23.42 44.11 -39.56
C LEU A 157 -24.88 44.40 -39.94
N SER A 158 -25.83 44.09 -39.05
CA SER A 158 -27.26 44.37 -39.27
C SER A 158 -27.52 45.85 -39.56
N LYS A 159 -26.94 46.76 -38.76
CA LYS A 159 -27.01 48.21 -39.00
C LYS A 159 -26.38 48.63 -40.33
N ALA A 160 -25.30 47.97 -40.76
CA ALA A 160 -24.68 48.24 -42.06
C ALA A 160 -25.57 47.76 -43.21
N TYR A 161 -26.11 46.54 -43.11
CA TYR A 161 -27.05 45.97 -44.10
C TYR A 161 -28.32 46.81 -44.22
N GLU A 162 -28.93 47.23 -43.12
CA GLU A 162 -30.08 48.14 -43.15
C GLU A 162 -29.77 49.45 -43.88
N LYS A 163 -28.59 50.04 -43.64
CA LYS A 163 -28.14 51.23 -44.38
C LYS A 163 -27.96 50.96 -45.87
N PHE A 164 -27.40 49.80 -46.24
CA PHE A 164 -27.27 49.39 -47.64
C PHE A 164 -28.64 49.19 -48.31
N ILE A 165 -29.58 48.53 -47.64
CA ILE A 165 -30.95 48.33 -48.13
C ILE A 165 -31.63 49.68 -48.31
N LYS A 166 -31.61 50.58 -47.32
CA LYS A 166 -32.17 51.94 -47.42
C LYS A 166 -31.56 52.71 -48.60
N LYS A 167 -30.24 52.70 -48.76
CA LYS A 167 -29.55 53.34 -49.91
C LYS A 167 -29.93 52.71 -51.25
N GLY A 168 -30.10 51.39 -51.30
CA GLY A 168 -30.53 50.65 -52.48
C GLY A 168 -31.97 50.99 -52.89
N SER A 169 -32.88 51.08 -51.92
CA SER A 169 -34.26 51.51 -52.13
C SER A 169 -34.34 52.95 -52.63
N ILE A 170 -33.59 53.87 -52.02
CA ILE A 170 -33.50 55.27 -52.47
C ILE A 170 -32.94 55.35 -53.90
N LYS A 171 -31.91 54.56 -54.24
CA LYS A 171 -31.39 54.50 -55.62
C LYS A 171 -32.42 53.97 -56.61
N LYS A 172 -33.22 52.95 -56.22
CA LYS A 172 -34.30 52.41 -57.06
C LYS A 172 -35.43 53.43 -57.28
N GLU A 173 -35.80 54.19 -56.25
CA GLU A 173 -36.76 55.30 -56.38
C GLU A 173 -36.20 56.41 -57.26
N ILE A 174 -34.94 56.81 -57.09
CA ILE A 174 -34.29 57.81 -57.94
C ILE A 174 -34.20 57.33 -59.40
N SER A 175 -33.94 56.03 -59.66
CA SER A 175 -33.96 55.48 -61.01
C SER A 175 -35.37 55.41 -61.61
N LYS A 176 -36.41 55.15 -60.81
CA LYS A 176 -37.80 55.21 -61.28
C LYS A 176 -38.19 56.63 -61.66
N ILE A 177 -37.87 57.63 -60.82
CA ILE A 177 -38.12 59.04 -61.10
C ILE A 177 -37.33 59.53 -62.33
N LYS A 178 -36.10 59.03 -62.55
CA LYS A 178 -35.33 59.31 -63.77
C LYS A 178 -35.90 58.62 -65.01
N ASN A 179 -36.39 57.40 -64.90
CA ASN A 179 -37.00 56.68 -66.00
C ASN A 179 -38.36 57.29 -66.38
N GLU A 180 -39.19 57.70 -65.42
CA GLU A 180 -40.45 58.43 -65.68
C GLU A 180 -40.20 59.79 -66.35
N LYS A 181 -39.08 60.47 -66.04
CA LYS A 181 -38.68 61.70 -66.75
C LYS A 181 -38.12 61.45 -68.16
N ASN A 182 -37.50 60.30 -68.41
CA ASN A 182 -36.98 59.94 -69.73
C ASN A 182 -38.06 59.33 -70.65
N GLU A 183 -39.05 58.63 -70.11
CA GLU A 183 -40.21 58.10 -70.87
C GLU A 183 -41.14 59.22 -71.35
N ASN A 184 -41.20 60.36 -70.65
CA ASN A 184 -41.92 61.54 -71.12
C ASN A 184 -41.20 62.34 -72.22
N ILE A 185 -39.93 62.02 -72.55
CA ILE A 185 -39.20 62.66 -73.66
C ILE A 185 -39.16 61.75 -74.91
N ASN A 186 -39.25 60.42 -74.74
CA ASN A 186 -39.06 59.46 -75.83
C ASN A 186 -40.34 58.94 -76.52
N ASN A 187 -41.53 59.46 -76.17
CA ASN A 187 -42.79 59.11 -76.86
C ASN A 187 -43.01 59.83 -78.21
N ILE A 188 -41.95 60.40 -78.82
CA ILE A 188 -41.95 60.91 -80.19
C ILE A 188 -40.77 60.33 -80.97
N ALA A 189 -40.72 59.02 -81.14
CA ALA A 189 -39.99 58.32 -82.23
C ALA A 189 -40.29 56.82 -82.11
N SER A 190 -41.28 56.30 -82.85
CA SER A 190 -41.05 55.70 -84.19
C SER A 190 -40.05 54.54 -84.13
N MET A 191 -40.53 53.30 -84.02
CA MET A 191 -40.62 52.35 -85.15
C MET A 191 -39.28 52.00 -85.82
N ASN A 192 -38.79 50.78 -85.59
CA ASN A 192 -38.58 49.72 -86.61
C ASN A 192 -37.64 48.58 -86.14
N ASP A 193 -38.05 47.36 -86.53
CA ASP A 193 -37.29 46.19 -87.01
C ASP A 193 -36.16 45.50 -86.20
N ASP A 194 -36.55 44.36 -85.63
CA ASP A 194 -36.23 42.96 -86.02
C ASP A 194 -34.78 42.41 -86.22
N CYS A 195 -34.63 41.19 -85.68
CA CYS A 195 -33.81 40.02 -86.06
C CYS A 195 -32.26 39.98 -86.07
N THR A 196 -31.72 39.34 -85.01
CA THR A 196 -30.81 38.16 -84.96
C THR A 196 -29.47 38.02 -85.73
N LYS A 197 -28.47 37.54 -84.96
CA LYS A 197 -27.54 36.39 -85.14
C LYS A 197 -26.02 36.63 -85.29
N GLU A 198 -25.30 35.80 -84.52
CA GLU A 198 -23.86 35.59 -84.42
C GLU A 198 -23.23 35.01 -85.70
N SER A 199 -21.93 35.25 -85.92
CA SER A 199 -20.92 34.17 -86.06
C SER A 199 -19.50 34.70 -86.34
N ILE A 200 -18.55 33.91 -85.84
CA ILE A 200 -17.09 34.01 -85.87
C ILE A 200 -16.53 33.57 -87.22
N SER A 201 -15.43 34.18 -87.70
CA SER A 201 -14.38 33.44 -88.45
C SER A 201 -13.03 34.17 -88.45
N ILE A 202 -11.97 33.37 -88.63
CA ILE A 202 -10.55 33.58 -88.37
C ILE A 202 -9.76 33.37 -89.68
N LYS A 203 -8.65 34.12 -89.86
CA LYS A 203 -7.48 33.94 -90.80
C LYS A 203 -7.73 34.25 -92.30
N GLN A 204 -6.79 34.74 -93.13
CA GLN A 204 -5.33 34.93 -93.07
C GLN A 204 -4.86 35.86 -94.22
N ASP A 205 -3.75 36.60 -94.00
CA ASP A 205 -2.63 37.00 -94.89
C ASP A 205 -2.91 37.74 -96.25
N GLU A 206 -2.19 38.79 -96.72
CA GLU A 206 -0.78 39.20 -96.63
C GLU A 206 -0.54 40.72 -96.87
N LYS A 207 0.50 41.28 -96.18
CA LYS A 207 1.53 42.29 -96.58
C LYS A 207 1.10 43.70 -97.05
N GLN A 208 1.75 44.83 -96.80
CA GLN A 208 3.02 45.34 -96.22
C GLN A 208 2.81 46.89 -96.23
N LYS A 209 3.18 47.75 -95.27
CA LYS A 209 4.54 48.21 -94.88
C LYS A 209 4.36 49.45 -93.98
N ASP A 210 5.36 49.68 -93.12
CA ASP A 210 5.70 50.96 -92.46
C ASP A 210 4.82 51.46 -91.30
N GLU A 211 5.05 50.91 -90.09
CA GLU A 211 4.98 51.66 -88.81
C GLU A 211 5.52 50.77 -87.67
N LYS A 212 6.84 50.62 -87.56
CA LYS A 212 7.49 49.63 -86.68
C LYS A 212 8.30 50.18 -85.50
N ASN A 213 8.22 51.48 -85.18
CA ASN A 213 9.10 52.08 -84.17
C ASN A 213 8.45 52.61 -82.88
N GLU A 214 7.16 52.36 -82.62
CA GLU A 214 6.54 52.78 -81.33
C GLU A 214 6.12 51.61 -80.39
N TYR A 215 6.09 50.38 -80.89
CA TYR A 215 5.66 49.22 -80.07
C TYR A 215 6.79 48.51 -79.30
N GLU A 216 8.04 48.62 -79.74
CA GLU A 216 9.17 47.96 -79.06
C GLU A 216 9.63 48.65 -77.77
N SER A 217 9.35 49.96 -77.62
CA SER A 217 9.71 50.71 -76.41
C SER A 217 8.71 50.51 -75.25
N LYS A 218 7.48 50.05 -75.54
CA LYS A 218 6.43 49.74 -74.55
C LYS A 218 6.53 48.30 -74.02
N LEU A 219 7.04 47.34 -74.80
CA LEU A 219 7.27 45.96 -74.29
C LEU A 219 8.41 45.89 -73.26
N LYS A 220 9.52 46.60 -73.49
CA LYS A 220 10.71 46.55 -72.58
C LYS A 220 10.52 47.26 -71.23
N ARG A 221 9.50 48.10 -71.07
CA ARG A 221 9.15 48.73 -69.77
C ARG A 221 8.27 47.84 -68.89
N ASN A 222 7.44 46.99 -69.49
CA ASN A 222 6.55 46.08 -68.74
C ASN A 222 7.29 44.85 -68.18
N GLU A 223 8.33 44.36 -68.85
CA GLU A 223 9.15 43.25 -68.34
C GLU A 223 9.92 43.59 -67.06
N LYS A 224 10.46 44.81 -66.94
CA LYS A 224 11.18 45.25 -65.72
C LYS A 224 10.27 45.47 -64.50
N GLY A 225 9.00 45.83 -64.72
CA GLY A 225 8.00 45.97 -63.65
C GLY A 225 7.54 44.62 -63.11
N ASN A 226 7.29 43.67 -64.02
CA ASN A 226 6.89 42.31 -63.67
C ASN A 226 7.98 41.58 -62.90
N ASP A 227 9.25 41.75 -63.28
CA ASP A 227 10.39 41.11 -62.63
C ASP A 227 10.58 41.55 -61.15
N LYS A 228 10.14 42.77 -60.82
CA LYS A 228 10.12 43.29 -59.45
C LYS A 228 8.98 42.69 -58.62
N ILE A 229 7.81 42.50 -59.25
CA ILE A 229 6.63 41.86 -58.65
C ILE A 229 6.92 40.38 -58.38
N TYR A 230 7.56 39.67 -59.30
CA TYR A 230 7.96 38.26 -59.12
C TYR A 230 8.96 38.11 -57.96
N LYS A 231 9.94 39.00 -57.83
CA LYS A 231 10.89 38.99 -56.69
C LYS A 231 10.20 39.24 -55.34
N GLU A 232 9.21 40.12 -55.31
CA GLU A 232 8.43 40.39 -54.09
C GLU A 232 7.52 39.21 -53.71
N LEU A 233 6.88 38.57 -54.70
CA LEU A 233 6.11 37.34 -54.51
C LEU A 233 7.00 36.21 -53.99
N ASP A 234 8.18 36.03 -54.57
CA ASP A 234 9.12 34.97 -54.20
C ASP A 234 9.64 35.16 -52.76
N TYR A 235 9.92 36.42 -52.36
CA TYR A 235 10.23 36.75 -50.97
C TYR A 235 9.09 36.42 -50.01
N LYS A 236 7.84 36.68 -50.42
CA LYS A 236 6.64 36.41 -49.62
C LYS A 236 6.40 34.91 -49.46
N ILE A 237 6.57 34.14 -50.54
CA ILE A 237 6.52 32.67 -50.55
C ILE A 237 7.56 32.12 -49.59
N LYS A 238 8.82 32.54 -49.72
CA LYS A 238 9.93 32.08 -48.86
C LYS A 238 9.71 32.39 -47.39
N ASN A 239 9.08 33.53 -47.08
CA ASN A 239 8.75 33.90 -45.70
C ASN A 239 7.58 33.07 -45.14
N LEU A 240 6.57 32.76 -45.96
CA LEU A 240 5.47 31.87 -45.60
C LEU A 240 5.95 30.44 -45.40
N GLU A 241 6.82 29.92 -46.26
CA GLU A 241 7.47 28.62 -46.08
C GLU A 241 8.25 28.55 -44.77
N LYS A 242 8.99 29.62 -44.42
CA LYS A 242 9.73 29.69 -43.16
C LYS A 242 8.80 29.68 -41.95
N LYS A 243 7.64 30.36 -42.03
CA LYS A 243 6.60 30.31 -40.98
C LYS A 243 5.95 28.93 -40.88
N LEU A 244 5.61 28.32 -42.00
CA LEU A 244 5.03 26.98 -42.07
C LEU A 244 5.97 25.95 -41.48
N LYS A 245 7.27 26.00 -41.82
CA LYS A 245 8.29 25.10 -41.32
C LYS A 245 8.48 25.21 -39.80
N LYS A 246 8.42 26.44 -39.25
CA LYS A 246 8.41 26.68 -37.79
C LYS A 246 7.17 26.08 -37.12
N GLN A 247 6.01 26.18 -37.76
CA GLN A 247 4.76 25.65 -37.24
C GLN A 247 4.74 24.12 -37.27
N ILE A 248 5.26 23.50 -38.33
CA ILE A 248 5.46 22.06 -38.41
C ILE A 248 6.39 21.57 -37.31
N THR A 249 7.54 22.23 -37.09
CA THR A 249 8.48 21.86 -36.01
C THR A 249 7.85 21.99 -34.62
N LEU A 250 7.10 23.07 -34.38
CA LEU A 250 6.36 23.24 -33.13
C LEU A 250 5.33 22.11 -32.92
N ASN A 251 4.58 21.76 -33.97
CA ASN A 251 3.55 20.74 -33.91
C ASN A 251 4.15 19.35 -33.68
N CYS A 252 5.24 19.01 -34.36
CA CYS A 252 6.00 17.79 -34.09
C CYS A 252 6.52 17.72 -32.65
N SER A 253 7.00 18.85 -32.09
CA SER A 253 7.45 18.91 -30.70
C SER A 253 6.28 18.71 -29.70
N LEU A 254 5.12 19.29 -29.98
CA LEU A 254 3.91 19.11 -29.17
C LEU A 254 3.40 17.67 -29.22
N GLN A 255 3.38 17.07 -30.41
CA GLN A 255 3.03 15.66 -30.59
C GLN A 255 4.00 14.75 -29.81
N GLN A 256 5.30 14.98 -29.89
CA GLN A 256 6.29 14.22 -29.10
C GLN A 256 6.06 14.36 -27.59
N LYS A 257 5.70 15.55 -27.10
CA LYS A 257 5.37 15.76 -25.67
C LYS A 257 4.08 15.05 -25.27
N LEU A 258 3.05 15.07 -26.12
CA LEU A 258 1.82 14.32 -25.92
C LEU A 258 2.12 12.82 -25.86
N THR A 259 2.80 12.28 -26.88
CA THR A 259 3.18 10.86 -26.94
C THR A 259 4.02 10.47 -25.74
N LYS A 260 4.95 11.32 -25.28
CA LYS A 260 5.72 11.06 -24.05
C LYS A 260 4.81 11.02 -22.81
N HIS A 261 3.82 11.89 -22.70
CA HIS A 261 2.85 11.88 -21.59
C HIS A 261 1.91 10.67 -21.62
N TYR A 262 1.58 10.15 -22.81
CA TYR A 262 0.75 8.96 -22.98
C TYR A 262 1.55 7.64 -22.83
N ILE A 263 2.86 7.65 -23.11
CA ILE A 263 3.76 6.48 -22.99
C ILE A 263 4.45 6.42 -21.61
N GLU A 264 4.73 7.56 -20.97
CA GLU A 264 5.16 7.59 -19.57
C GLU A 264 4.00 7.12 -18.70
N LYS A 265 4.00 5.82 -18.40
CA LYS A 265 3.14 5.21 -17.40
C LYS A 265 3.05 6.12 -16.19
N SER A 266 1.83 6.53 -15.89
CA SER A 266 1.52 7.36 -14.73
C SER A 266 2.20 6.75 -13.50
N LYS A 267 2.71 7.58 -12.58
CA LYS A 267 3.33 7.10 -11.32
C LYS A 267 2.43 6.10 -10.59
N TYR A 268 1.10 6.26 -10.75
CA TYR A 268 0.09 5.36 -10.21
C TYR A 268 -0.01 4.02 -10.94
N GLU A 269 0.22 3.98 -12.25
CA GLU A 269 0.26 2.73 -13.01
C GLU A 269 1.50 1.91 -12.65
N LYS A 270 2.65 2.58 -12.45
CA LYS A 270 3.85 1.92 -11.94
C LYS A 270 3.62 1.34 -10.54
N LEU A 271 3.02 2.12 -9.64
CA LEU A 271 2.63 1.65 -8.31
C LEU A 271 1.63 0.48 -8.38
N PHE A 272 0.66 0.54 -9.29
CA PHE A 272 -0.32 -0.53 -9.49
C PHE A 272 0.35 -1.82 -9.98
N VAL A 273 1.27 -1.71 -10.93
CA VAL A 273 2.05 -2.86 -11.42
C VAL A 273 2.92 -3.44 -10.31
N ASP A 274 3.57 -2.61 -9.51
CA ASP A 274 4.37 -3.06 -8.36
C ASP A 274 3.50 -3.76 -7.30
N CYS A 275 2.32 -3.21 -6.99
CA CYS A 275 1.34 -3.82 -6.11
C CYS A 275 0.83 -5.17 -6.66
N ALA A 276 0.50 -5.24 -7.96
CA ALA A 276 0.04 -6.48 -8.60
C ALA A 276 1.13 -7.56 -8.59
N GLN A 277 2.39 -7.19 -8.81
CA GLN A 277 3.53 -8.09 -8.71
C GLN A 277 3.76 -8.57 -7.27
N GLN A 278 3.58 -7.70 -6.28
CA GLN A 278 3.72 -8.06 -4.88
C GLN A 278 2.61 -9.04 -4.44
N ILE A 279 1.36 -8.78 -4.83
CA ILE A 279 0.23 -9.71 -4.60
C ILE A 279 0.52 -11.07 -5.26
N LYS A 280 1.05 -11.07 -6.49
CA LYS A 280 1.42 -12.32 -7.18
C LYS A 280 2.52 -13.08 -6.43
N LYS A 281 3.53 -12.39 -5.87
CA LYS A 281 4.57 -13.00 -5.03
C LYS A 281 4.00 -13.56 -3.74
N ASP A 282 3.08 -12.85 -3.10
CA ASP A 282 2.49 -13.28 -1.83
C ASP A 282 1.52 -14.46 -2.02
N LEU A 283 0.75 -14.48 -3.11
CA LEU A 283 -0.03 -15.65 -3.52
C LEU A 283 0.88 -16.85 -3.82
N GLY A 284 2.01 -16.66 -4.51
CA GLY A 284 2.98 -17.71 -4.78
C GLY A 284 3.62 -18.28 -3.50
N LYS A 285 3.86 -17.45 -2.48
CA LYS A 285 4.33 -17.91 -1.17
C LYS A 285 3.24 -18.70 -0.44
N LEU A 286 1.99 -18.27 -0.53
CA LEU A 286 0.86 -18.94 0.11
C LEU A 286 0.62 -20.33 -0.49
N THR A 287 0.67 -20.46 -1.83
CA THR A 287 0.55 -21.76 -2.50
C THR A 287 1.68 -22.70 -2.09
N MET A 288 2.92 -22.21 -2.07
CA MET A 288 4.08 -23.02 -1.63
C MET A 288 4.01 -23.40 -0.15
N SER A 289 3.44 -22.55 0.71
CA SER A 289 3.21 -22.87 2.12
C SER A 289 2.15 -23.96 2.29
N ASN A 290 1.08 -23.91 1.48
CA ASN A 290 0.01 -24.90 1.50
C ASN A 290 0.49 -26.28 1.01
N ASP A 291 1.34 -26.31 -0.02
CA ASP A 291 1.93 -27.56 -0.52
C ASP A 291 2.87 -28.21 0.51
N LYS A 292 3.65 -27.38 1.23
CA LYS A 292 4.49 -27.85 2.35
C LYS A 292 3.65 -28.42 3.50
N GLU A 293 2.52 -27.79 3.79
CA GLU A 293 1.60 -28.24 4.84
C GLU A 293 0.94 -29.58 4.47
N LYS A 294 0.48 -29.73 3.22
CA LYS A 294 -0.04 -30.99 2.68
C LYS A 294 1.00 -32.12 2.73
N TYR A 295 2.24 -31.84 2.33
CA TYR A 295 3.32 -32.83 2.39
C TYR A 295 3.57 -33.33 3.81
N ILE A 296 3.51 -32.44 4.80
CA ILE A 296 3.69 -32.80 6.21
C ILE A 296 2.52 -33.60 6.74
N ASP A 297 1.29 -33.26 6.34
CA ASP A 297 0.13 -34.06 6.69
C ASP A 297 0.27 -35.48 6.12
N GLU A 298 0.54 -35.63 4.83
CA GLU A 298 0.60 -36.97 4.21
C GLU A 298 1.74 -37.85 4.76
N ASN A 299 2.90 -37.28 5.08
CA ASN A 299 4.09 -38.05 5.45
C ASN A 299 4.36 -38.14 6.97
N PHE A 300 3.83 -37.20 7.77
CA PHE A 300 4.13 -37.08 9.20
C PHE A 300 2.88 -37.07 10.10
N LEU A 301 1.71 -37.46 9.58
CA LEU A 301 0.47 -37.62 10.35
C LEU A 301 0.64 -38.48 11.61
N SER A 302 1.41 -39.57 11.52
CA SER A 302 1.71 -40.45 12.66
C SER A 302 2.51 -39.74 13.76
N LEU A 303 3.49 -38.92 13.39
CA LEU A 303 4.33 -38.15 14.29
C LEU A 303 3.57 -36.97 14.94
N ILE A 304 2.68 -36.32 14.20
CA ILE A 304 1.86 -35.20 14.69
C ILE A 304 0.85 -35.69 15.75
N ASN A 305 0.31 -36.90 15.56
CA ASN A 305 -0.64 -37.52 16.48
C ASN A 305 0.03 -38.23 17.68
N GLU A 306 1.37 -38.28 17.74
CA GLU A 306 2.08 -38.90 18.87
C GLU A 306 1.90 -38.08 20.16
N SER A 307 1.61 -38.77 21.26
CA SER A 307 1.28 -38.19 22.57
C SER A 307 2.48 -37.57 23.29
N LYS A 308 3.72 -37.84 22.84
CA LYS A 308 4.97 -37.35 23.44
C LYS A 308 5.12 -35.82 23.43
N PHE A 309 4.27 -35.09 22.71
CA PHE A 309 4.26 -33.63 22.66
C PHE A 309 2.85 -33.05 22.83
N SER A 310 2.09 -33.50 23.82
CA SER A 310 0.72 -33.03 24.10
C SER A 310 0.62 -31.53 24.43
N TYR A 311 1.73 -30.90 24.81
CA TYR A 311 1.80 -29.45 25.07
C TYR A 311 1.68 -28.58 23.81
N PHE A 312 1.91 -29.14 22.63
CA PHE A 312 1.78 -28.43 21.35
C PHE A 312 0.48 -28.80 20.65
N THR A 313 -0.23 -27.81 20.11
CA THR A 313 -1.38 -28.08 19.25
C THR A 313 -0.92 -28.75 17.95
N LYS A 314 -1.82 -29.46 17.26
CA LYS A 314 -1.48 -30.10 15.98
C LYS A 314 -0.92 -29.10 14.97
N ASP A 315 -1.48 -27.90 14.93
CA ASP A 315 -1.01 -26.80 14.08
C ASP A 315 0.38 -26.29 14.48
N ASP A 316 0.68 -26.23 15.78
CA ASP A 316 2.01 -25.81 16.24
C ASP A 316 3.07 -26.85 15.85
N LYS A 317 2.74 -28.14 15.95
CA LYS A 317 3.63 -29.23 15.50
C LYS A 317 3.88 -29.16 13.99
N LYS A 318 2.84 -28.90 13.19
CA LYS A 318 2.98 -28.69 11.74
C LYS A 318 3.87 -27.50 11.41
N LYS A 319 3.63 -26.35 12.03
CA LYS A 319 4.44 -25.13 11.83
C LYS A 319 5.89 -25.34 12.23
N LEU A 320 6.13 -26.07 13.32
CA LEU A 320 7.48 -26.43 13.76
C LEU A 320 8.18 -27.33 12.75
N LEU A 321 7.50 -28.35 12.21
CA LEU A 321 8.04 -29.22 11.15
C LEU A 321 8.32 -28.44 9.87
N ILE A 322 7.40 -27.56 9.42
CA ILE A 322 7.61 -26.68 8.27
C ILE A 322 8.85 -25.81 8.48
N SER A 323 8.98 -25.21 9.66
CA SER A 323 10.12 -24.37 10.02
C SER A 323 11.43 -25.16 10.11
N PHE A 324 11.38 -26.38 10.64
CA PHE A 324 12.53 -27.27 10.78
C PHE A 324 13.05 -27.71 9.41
N PHE A 325 12.17 -28.19 8.52
CA PHE A 325 12.56 -28.57 7.15
C PHE A 325 12.91 -27.38 6.25
N SER A 326 12.43 -26.18 6.58
CA SER A 326 12.83 -24.95 5.88
C SER A 326 14.07 -24.30 6.48
N SER A 327 14.65 -24.85 7.55
CA SER A 327 15.87 -24.30 8.14
C SER A 327 17.06 -24.55 7.20
N ASN A 328 17.75 -23.47 6.83
CA ASN A 328 18.93 -23.56 5.98
C ASN A 328 20.03 -24.41 6.62
N ASP A 329 20.08 -24.49 7.94
CA ASP A 329 21.06 -25.28 8.67
C ASP A 329 20.85 -26.79 8.45
N LEU A 330 19.60 -27.27 8.49
CA LEU A 330 19.29 -28.66 8.18
C LEU A 330 19.58 -28.98 6.72
N ILE A 331 19.22 -28.08 5.80
CA ILE A 331 19.50 -28.24 4.37
C ILE A 331 21.01 -28.29 4.13
N ASN A 332 21.78 -27.41 4.78
CA ASN A 332 23.24 -27.39 4.68
C ASN A 332 23.87 -28.62 5.32
N LEU A 333 23.31 -29.12 6.43
CA LEU A 333 23.78 -30.33 7.11
C LEU A 333 23.47 -31.59 6.30
N MET A 334 22.26 -31.70 5.72
CA MET A 334 21.90 -32.77 4.77
C MET A 334 22.73 -32.67 3.50
N LYS A 335 22.96 -31.46 2.98
CA LYS A 335 23.83 -31.27 1.82
C LYS A 335 25.27 -31.68 2.14
N LYS A 336 25.75 -31.39 3.34
CA LYS A 336 27.05 -31.85 3.82
C LYS A 336 27.05 -33.38 3.99
N LEU A 337 26.04 -34.02 4.55
CA LEU A 337 26.02 -35.48 4.72
C LEU A 337 25.81 -36.25 3.41
N VAL A 338 25.01 -35.74 2.49
CA VAL A 338 24.68 -36.38 1.20
C VAL A 338 25.76 -36.10 0.15
N PHE A 339 26.41 -34.93 0.20
CA PHE A 339 27.40 -34.52 -0.81
C PHE A 339 28.83 -34.34 -0.29
N SER A 340 29.13 -34.57 1.00
CA SER A 340 30.52 -34.75 1.42
C SER A 340 30.97 -36.12 0.93
N LYS A 341 31.91 -36.11 -0.01
CA LYS A 341 32.70 -37.27 -0.39
C LYS A 341 33.50 -37.76 0.82
N GLU A 342 33.73 -39.08 0.83
CA GLU A 342 34.33 -39.94 1.86
C GLU A 342 33.28 -40.41 2.90
N GLN A 343 32.73 -41.63 2.83
CA GLN A 343 33.40 -42.91 2.66
C GLN A 343 32.46 -44.03 2.15
N GLU A 344 33.10 -44.98 1.47
CA GLU A 344 32.73 -46.39 1.25
C GLU A 344 31.55 -46.77 0.33
N SER A 345 31.96 -47.32 -0.80
CA SER A 345 31.20 -48.06 -1.79
C SER A 345 30.25 -49.09 -1.16
N PHE A 346 28.97 -48.75 -1.06
CA PHE A 346 27.93 -49.76 -1.06
C PHE A 346 27.73 -50.28 -2.48
N ASN A 347 28.29 -51.46 -2.73
CA ASN A 347 27.97 -52.30 -3.87
C ASN A 347 26.49 -52.70 -3.82
N LEU A 348 25.64 -51.90 -4.47
CA LEU A 348 24.30 -52.35 -4.88
C LEU A 348 24.25 -52.41 -6.40
N LYS A 349 24.53 -53.62 -6.88
CA LYS A 349 24.21 -54.22 -8.17
C LYS A 349 23.60 -53.27 -9.21
N GLN A 350 24.41 -52.99 -10.24
CA GLN A 350 23.95 -52.60 -11.57
C GLN A 350 22.84 -53.55 -12.05
N LYS A 351 21.63 -53.02 -12.19
CA LYS A 351 20.66 -53.43 -13.20
C LYS A 351 19.74 -52.25 -13.46
N ASN A 352 20.06 -51.53 -14.54
CA ASN A 352 19.15 -50.99 -15.54
C ASN A 352 19.84 -49.83 -16.25
N SER A 353 20.41 -50.14 -17.39
CA SER A 353 20.85 -49.19 -18.41
C SER A 353 19.64 -48.47 -19.00
N TYR A 354 19.65 -47.15 -19.01
CA TYR A 354 19.00 -46.37 -20.05
C TYR A 354 19.99 -45.33 -20.59
N PRO A 355 20.04 -45.13 -21.92
CA PRO A 355 21.04 -44.27 -22.54
C PRO A 355 20.71 -42.80 -22.31
N SER A 356 21.74 -42.05 -21.97
CA SER A 356 21.75 -40.59 -21.90
C SER A 356 21.64 -40.02 -23.32
N THR A 357 20.55 -39.34 -23.64
CA THR A 357 20.51 -38.39 -24.75
C THR A 357 20.73 -36.97 -24.22
N ARG A 358 21.95 -36.48 -24.43
CA ARG A 358 22.28 -35.05 -24.34
C ARG A 358 21.43 -34.28 -25.34
N ILE A 359 20.53 -33.42 -24.86
CA ILE A 359 19.96 -32.34 -25.66
C ILE A 359 20.93 -31.16 -25.54
N THR A 360 21.68 -30.91 -26.62
CA THR A 360 22.46 -29.69 -26.81
C THR A 360 21.52 -28.54 -27.15
N ASN A 361 21.52 -27.50 -26.32
CA ASN A 361 20.80 -26.25 -26.59
C ASN A 361 21.38 -25.57 -27.84
N GLN A 362 20.65 -25.68 -28.96
CA GLN A 362 20.87 -24.83 -30.12
C GLN A 362 20.30 -23.42 -29.84
N LYS A 363 21.13 -22.42 -30.12
CA LYS A 363 20.76 -21.00 -30.15
C LYS A 363 19.76 -20.77 -31.28
N MET A 364 18.60 -20.20 -30.98
CA MET A 364 17.71 -19.59 -31.97
C MET A 364 17.83 -18.07 -31.84
N SER A 365 18.88 -17.54 -32.46
CA SER A 365 18.82 -16.23 -33.10
C SER A 365 18.21 -16.47 -34.47
N ASP A 366 17.01 -15.94 -34.70
CA ASP A 366 16.41 -15.53 -35.98
C ASP A 366 14.89 -15.72 -35.94
N ILE A 367 14.19 -14.67 -35.49
CA ILE A 367 12.79 -14.45 -35.88
C ILE A 367 12.74 -13.08 -36.55
N SER A 368 12.43 -13.15 -37.84
CA SER A 368 12.26 -12.09 -38.82
C SER A 368 11.21 -11.04 -38.42
N PRO A 369 11.37 -9.76 -38.82
CA PRO A 369 10.44 -8.68 -38.51
C PRO A 369 9.37 -8.58 -39.60
N PHE A 370 8.44 -9.52 -39.68
CA PHE A 370 7.22 -9.35 -40.47
C PHE A 370 6.08 -10.21 -39.91
N ILE A 371 5.41 -9.71 -38.87
CA ILE A 371 3.99 -9.99 -38.63
C ILE A 371 3.37 -8.68 -38.13
N LEU A 372 2.27 -8.29 -38.80
CA LEU A 372 1.45 -7.09 -38.66
C LEU A 372 1.04 -6.73 -37.23
#